data_AF-A0A7V9K622-F1
#
_entry.id   AF-A0A7V9K622-F1
#
_cell.length_a   1.000
_cell.length_b   1.000
_cell.length_c   1.000
_cell.angle_alpha   90.00
_cell.angle_beta   90.00
_cell.angle_gamma   90.00
#
_symmetry.space_group_name_H-M   'P 1'
#
loop_
_entity.id
_entity.type
_entity.pdbx_description
1 polymer ?
#
loop_
_entity_poly.entity_id
_entity_poly.type
_entity_poly.pdbx_seq_one_letter_code
_entity_poly.pdbx_strand_id
1 'polypeptide(L)'
;MINRIPIMDVQPTVEGGAYPVKAAIGERFDVRATVFREGHDALGANVVLTGPDGTDRSPVLMRPADDDGPPNRYLASVVADEVGDWT
;
A
#
# COMPACT_ATOMS: atom_id res chain seq x y z
N MET A 1 2.29 -15.29 -9.84
CA MET A 1 1.08 -16.06 -9.52
C MET A 1 -0.01 -15.04 -9.18
N ILE A 2 -1.16 -15.06 -9.84
CA ILE A 2 -2.25 -14.09 -9.59
C ILE A 2 -3.22 -14.73 -8.59
N ASN A 3 -3.43 -14.08 -7.44
CA ASN A 3 -4.40 -14.50 -6.43
C ASN A 3 -5.83 -14.17 -6.87
N ARG A 4 -6.82 -14.73 -6.16
CA ARG A 4 -8.26 -14.54 -6.43
C ARG A 4 -8.69 -13.08 -6.55
N ILE A 5 -8.04 -12.18 -5.81
CA ILE A 5 -8.19 -10.73 -5.92
C ILE A 5 -6.84 -10.16 -6.37
N PRO A 6 -6.71 -9.72 -7.64
CA PRO A 6 -5.50 -9.07 -8.12
C PRO A 6 -5.17 -7.79 -7.34
N ILE A 7 -3.92 -7.70 -6.87
CA ILE A 7 -3.29 -6.50 -6.33
C ILE A 7 -2.01 -6.30 -7.15
N MET A 8 -1.96 -5.21 -7.91
CA MET A 8 -0.88 -4.93 -8.86
C MET A 8 -0.33 -3.52 -8.66
N ASP A 9 0.82 -3.25 -9.26
CA ASP A 9 1.44 -1.92 -9.31
C ASP A 9 1.52 -1.24 -7.94
N VAL A 10 1.96 -2.00 -6.93
CA VAL A 10 2.14 -1.46 -5.57
C VAL A 10 3.23 -0.39 -5.60
N GLN A 11 2.91 0.76 -5.03
CA GLN A 11 3.75 1.95 -4.93
C GLN A 11 3.73 2.49 -3.51
N PRO A 12 4.79 3.16 -3.05
CA PRO A 12 6.02 3.48 -3.79
C PRO A 12 6.95 2.27 -3.96
N THR A 13 7.75 2.27 -5.03
CA THR A 13 8.83 1.30 -5.23
C THR A 13 10.06 1.97 -5.82
N VAL A 14 11.25 1.48 -5.51
CA VAL A 14 12.51 1.91 -6.10
C VAL A 14 13.08 0.74 -6.90
N GLU A 15 13.28 0.94 -8.20
CA GLU A 15 13.77 -0.09 -9.13
C GLU A 15 13.01 -1.42 -9.03
N GLY A 16 11.68 -1.36 -8.96
CA GLY A 16 10.82 -2.54 -8.89
C GLY A 16 10.99 -3.35 -7.59
N GLY A 17 11.52 -2.74 -6.53
CA GLY A 17 11.72 -3.35 -5.22
C GLY A 17 13.16 -3.79 -4.97
N ALA A 18 14.10 -3.50 -5.89
CA ALA A 18 15.52 -3.79 -5.67
C ALA A 18 16.12 -2.96 -4.52
N TYR A 19 15.52 -1.80 -4.23
CA TYR A 19 15.95 -0.92 -3.15
C TYR A 19 14.76 -0.50 -2.27
N PRO A 20 14.99 -0.27 -0.97
CA PRO A 20 13.95 0.22 -0.07
C PRO A 20 13.55 1.65 -0.43
N VAL A 21 12.26 1.93 -0.28
CA VAL A 21 11.75 3.30 -0.23
C VAL A 21 12.21 3.96 1.08
N LYS A 22 12.29 5.28 1.10
CA LYS A 22 12.72 6.05 2.27
C LYS A 22 11.56 6.88 2.82
N ALA A 23 11.49 6.93 4.14
CA ALA A 23 10.65 7.85 4.91
C ALA A 23 11.37 8.21 6.20
N ALA A 24 11.06 9.38 6.78
CA ALA A 24 11.46 9.76 8.12
C ALA A 24 10.38 9.40 9.16
N ILE A 25 10.77 9.33 10.44
CA ILE A 25 9.80 9.17 11.53
C ILE A 25 8.79 10.32 11.48
N GLY A 26 7.50 9.99 11.54
CA GLY A 26 6.41 10.95 11.50
C GLY A 26 6.08 11.49 10.11
N GLU A 27 6.87 11.13 9.08
CA GLU A 27 6.57 11.46 7.70
C GLU A 27 5.37 10.64 7.22
N ARG A 28 4.39 11.32 6.65
CA ARG A 28 3.24 10.68 6.02
C ARG A 28 3.54 10.45 4.55
N PHE A 29 3.31 9.21 4.10
CA PHE A 29 3.43 8.85 2.70
C PHE A 29 2.26 7.97 2.26
N ASP A 30 1.97 8.00 0.95
CA ASP A 30 0.89 7.22 0.37
C ASP A 30 1.40 5.89 -0.17
N VAL A 31 0.76 4.80 0.27
CA VAL A 31 0.86 3.50 -0.40
C VAL A 31 -0.32 3.37 -1.36
N ARG A 32 -0.05 2.94 -2.60
CA ARG A 32 -1.03 2.84 -3.68
C ARG A 32 -0.94 1.49 -4.36
N ALA A 33 -2.05 0.99 -4.86
CA ALA A 33 -2.10 -0.24 -5.65
C ALA A 33 -3.30 -0.23 -6.60
N THR A 34 -3.21 -1.01 -7.66
CA THR A 34 -4.34 -1.36 -8.51
C THR A 34 -5.00 -2.61 -7.93
N VAL A 35 -6.25 -2.50 -7.46
CA VAL A 35 -6.98 -3.60 -6.81
C VAL A 35 -8.32 -3.80 -7.49
N PHE A 36 -8.55 -4.99 -8.04
CA PHE A 36 -9.78 -5.30 -8.77
C PHE A 36 -10.17 -6.76 -8.58
N ARG A 37 -11.39 -7.11 -9.00
CA ARG A 37 -11.91 -8.48 -9.05
C ARG A 37 -12.77 -8.66 -10.28
N GLU A 38 -13.08 -9.91 -10.60
CA GLU A 38 -14.13 -10.23 -11.56
C GLU A 38 -15.53 -9.92 -10.98
N GLY A 39 -16.44 -9.50 -11.85
CA GLY A 39 -17.82 -9.16 -11.54
C GLY A 39 -18.00 -7.72 -11.03
N HIS A 40 -19.18 -7.45 -10.47
CA HIS A 40 -19.58 -6.10 -10.03
C HIS A 40 -19.74 -5.96 -8.51
N ASP A 41 -19.38 -7.00 -7.76
CA ASP A 41 -19.43 -6.96 -6.31
C ASP A 41 -18.39 -5.98 -5.76
N ALA A 42 -18.72 -5.37 -4.62
CA ALA A 42 -17.77 -4.53 -3.89
C ALA A 42 -16.54 -5.33 -3.42
N LEU A 43 -15.43 -4.62 -3.28
CA LEU A 43 -14.18 -5.09 -2.67
C LEU A 43 -13.60 -4.03 -1.74
N GLY A 44 -12.70 -4.44 -0.85
CA GLY A 44 -11.91 -3.53 -0.02
C GLY A 44 -10.46 -4.00 0.06
N ALA A 45 -9.56 -3.08 0.38
CA ALA A 45 -8.15 -3.34 0.61
C ALA A 45 -7.63 -2.47 1.75
N ASN A 46 -6.62 -2.95 2.47
CA ASN A 46 -5.95 -2.21 3.52
C ASN A 46 -4.43 -2.34 3.36
N VAL A 47 -3.70 -1.35 3.86
CA VAL A 47 -2.25 -1.39 3.99
C VAL A 47 -1.94 -1.83 5.42
N VAL A 48 -1.03 -2.79 5.54
CA VAL A 48 -0.42 -3.19 6.81
C VAL A 48 1.04 -2.77 6.71
N LEU A 49 1.49 -2.02 7.70
CA LEU A 49 2.88 -1.59 7.81
C LEU A 49 3.49 -2.38 8.97
N THR A 50 4.50 -3.19 8.68
CA THR A 50 5.17 -4.04 9.68
C THR A 50 6.45 -3.35 10.14
N GLY A 51 6.55 -3.16 11.46
CA GLY A 51 7.66 -2.46 12.09
C GLY A 51 8.98 -3.25 12.06
N PRO A 52 10.11 -2.57 12.34
CA PRO A 52 11.41 -3.22 12.54
C PRO A 52 11.42 -4.27 13.66
N ASP A 53 10.48 -4.16 14.60
CA ASP A 53 10.24 -5.12 15.68
C ASP A 53 9.45 -6.36 15.23
N GLY A 54 9.02 -6.40 13.97
CA GLY A 54 8.16 -7.44 13.41
C GLY A 54 6.68 -7.29 13.74
N THR A 55 6.28 -6.19 14.39
CA THR A 55 4.88 -5.96 14.80
C THR A 55 4.12 -5.20 13.72
N ASP A 56 3.02 -5.78 13.27
CA ASP A 56 2.07 -5.12 12.38
C ASP A 56 1.41 -3.92 13.08
N ARG A 57 1.46 -2.76 12.42
CA ARG A 57 0.64 -1.62 12.81
C ARG A 57 -0.81 -1.83 12.37
N SER A 58 -1.71 -1.10 13.02
CA SER A 58 -3.14 -1.20 12.72
C SER A 58 -3.40 -1.01 11.22
N PRO A 59 -4.17 -1.93 10.57
CA PRO A 59 -4.45 -1.82 9.16
C PRO A 59 -5.11 -0.49 8.79
N VAL A 60 -4.62 0.16 7.75
CA VAL A 60 -5.20 1.40 7.22
C VAL A 60 -6.01 1.07 5.98
N LEU A 61 -7.32 1.31 6.05
CA LEU A 61 -8.23 1.06 4.92
C LEU A 61 -7.84 1.95 3.74
N MET A 62 -7.70 1.35 2.56
CA MET A 62 -7.48 2.08 1.33
C MET A 62 -8.81 2.64 0.80
N ARG A 63 -8.73 3.83 0.21
CA ARG A 63 -9.83 4.46 -0.51
C ARG A 63 -9.54 4.49 -2.01
N PRO A 64 -10.56 4.53 -2.88
CA PRO A 64 -10.36 4.85 -4.28
C PRO A 64 -9.53 6.14 -4.42
N ALA A 65 -8.61 6.16 -5.37
CA ALA A 65 -7.84 7.35 -5.68
C ALA A 65 -8.77 8.37 -6.38
N ASP A 66 -8.80 9.59 -5.86
CA ASP A 66 -9.55 10.70 -6.44
C ASP A 66 -8.65 11.47 -7.43
N ASP A 67 -8.20 10.79 -8.49
CA ASP A 67 -7.39 11.39 -9.57
C ASP A 67 -7.91 10.98 -10.96
N ASP A 68 -7.48 11.69 -12.02
CA ASP A 68 -7.80 11.35 -13.42
C ASP A 68 -6.99 10.13 -13.94
N GLY A 69 -6.47 9.29 -13.04
CA GLY A 69 -5.68 8.13 -13.35
C GLY A 69 -6.52 6.92 -13.79
N PRO A 70 -5.85 5.76 -14.01
CA PRO A 70 -6.54 4.53 -14.35
C PRO A 70 -7.55 4.12 -13.26
N PRO A 71 -8.66 3.46 -13.65
CA PRO A 71 -9.64 2.96 -12.69
C PRO A 71 -9.01 1.90 -11.78
N ASN A 72 -9.70 1.59 -10.68
CA ASN A 72 -9.29 0.57 -9.69
C ASN A 72 -7.99 0.90 -8.93
N ARG A 73 -7.57 2.16 -8.94
CA ARG A 73 -6.46 2.62 -8.12
C ARG A 73 -6.97 2.96 -6.72
N TYR A 74 -6.31 2.41 -5.72
CA TYR A 74 -6.60 2.65 -4.30
C TYR A 74 -5.36 3.23 -3.63
N LEU A 75 -5.56 4.04 -2.59
CA LEU A 75 -4.49 4.59 -1.76
C LEU A 75 -4.84 4.61 -0.27
N ALA A 76 -3.81 4.46 0.57
CA ALA A 76 -3.87 4.74 2.00
C ALA A 76 -2.62 5.51 2.42
N SER A 77 -2.77 6.49 3.30
CA SER A 77 -1.64 7.23 3.87
C SER A 77 -1.21 6.59 5.19
N VAL A 78 0.07 6.25 5.30
CA VAL A 78 0.68 5.62 6.48
C VAL A 78 1.82 6.49 7.02
N VAL A 79 2.31 6.14 8.21
CA VAL A 79 3.39 6.85 8.91
C VAL A 79 4.29 5.81 9.57
N ALA A 80 5.60 5.92 9.35
CA ALA A 80 6.59 5.17 10.13
C ALA A 80 6.85 5.89 11.47
N ASP A 81 6.79 5.15 12.58
CA ASP A 81 6.86 5.71 13.95
C ASP A 81 8.19 5.47 14.67
N GLU A 82 9.08 4.67 14.10
CA GLU A 82 10.40 4.33 14.63
C GLU A 82 11.44 4.13 13.52
N VAL A 83 12.72 4.18 13.90
CA VAL A 83 13.84 3.96 12.97
C VAL A 83 14.04 2.45 12.76
N GLY A 84 14.20 2.04 11.51
CA GLY A 84 14.63 0.70 11.14
C GLY A 84 14.11 0.30 9.78
N ASP A 85 14.17 -1.00 9.51
CA ASP A 85 13.63 -1.57 8.28
C ASP A 85 12.13 -1.87 8.46
N TRP A 86 11.33 -1.39 7.51
CA TRP A 86 9.89 -1.55 7.48
C TRP A 86 9.47 -2.32 6.23
N THR A 87 8.33 -3.01 6.30
CA THR A 87 7.69 -3.64 5.12
C THR A 87 6.21 -3.31 5.04
#